data_AF-A0A2C9JP56-F1
#
_entry.id   AF-A0A2C9JP56-F1
#
_cell.length_a   1.000
_cell.length_b   1.000
_cell.length_c   1.000
_cell.angle_alpha   90.00
_cell.angle_beta   90.00
_cell.angle_gamma   90.00
#
_symmetry.space_group_name_H-M   'P 1'
#
loop_
_entity.id
_entity.type
_entity.pdbx_description
1 polymer ?
#
loop_
_entity_poly.entity_id
_entity_poly.type
_entity_poly.pdbx_seq_one_letter_code
_entity_poly.pdbx_strand_id
1 'polypeptide(L)'
;SAWHNAQFLQCFGDGKNIVPTIHIKDLASIIQNVIDAKPKVRYIIAKDDAQTTLEDIVKTVSQNLGSGKVKYITKEEALLSKDIEQADFDMLLVNLRMDAVFVKESMRVNWVSEQGLIENITSIVKEFKDTRSLQPLRAAILGPPASGKTTVAKQLCDLFKLHHILIKNVIDEELENLKTKANRTNEEDMEEDTDNSAQEAQDLLDQIKESQENNNGRIDDHFIIRFLRDRLKSMPCQNQGFILDGFPKTIAQARDLFLSEEEEEEGEGGARNYNKQIMPEFVICLEATDDFLKNRVMNLPESVVNGTHNTEKELIRRLLEYRTQNSDDETVLNYFDELEFHPEKIDVNKDTSEMMKDTVEKIRKIFGSPRNYGPTPEELEEMKRIEEEQREKRETEEKEEKARREAEELQERRRRQEEWSTRLNEVKREEYELLEAQSIPLRNYLMKHVMPTLTQALIDCCKTRPDDPIDYLAEYLFQHNPQID
;
A
#
# COMPACT_ATOMS: atom_id res chain seq x y z
N SER A 1 -20.25 -3.17 0.57
CA SER A 1 -20.96 -3.63 -0.66
C SER A 1 -20.65 -5.09 -0.93
N ALA A 2 -21.38 -5.75 -1.84
CA ALA A 2 -21.13 -7.15 -2.24
C ALA A 2 -19.69 -7.37 -2.70
N TRP A 3 -19.20 -6.48 -3.56
CA TRP A 3 -17.84 -6.52 -4.09
C TRP A 3 -16.73 -6.40 -3.02
N HIS A 4 -17.02 -5.68 -1.93
CA HIS A 4 -16.09 -5.52 -0.81
C HIS A 4 -16.26 -6.62 0.26
N ASN A 5 -16.84 -7.76 -0.10
CA ASN A 5 -17.01 -8.92 0.77
C ASN A 5 -17.74 -8.60 2.09
N ALA A 6 -18.75 -7.73 2.00
CA ALA A 6 -19.60 -7.45 3.16
C ALA A 6 -20.23 -8.76 3.67
N GLN A 7 -20.25 -8.94 4.99
CA GLN A 7 -20.76 -10.16 5.62
C GLN A 7 -22.23 -10.43 5.25
N PHE A 8 -23.02 -9.38 5.04
CA PHE A 8 -24.40 -9.43 4.59
C PHE A 8 -24.68 -8.24 3.67
N LEU A 9 -25.62 -8.41 2.73
CA LEU A 9 -26.19 -7.30 1.99
C LEU A 9 -27.43 -6.75 2.70
N GLN A 10 -27.60 -5.44 2.63
CA GLN A 10 -28.73 -4.76 3.26
C GLN A 10 -29.96 -4.85 2.35
N CYS A 11 -31.06 -5.38 2.87
CA CYS A 11 -32.38 -5.31 2.26
C CYS A 11 -33.22 -4.32 3.07
N PHE A 12 -33.63 -3.21 2.45
CA PHE A 12 -34.38 -2.18 3.16
C PHE A 12 -35.86 -2.56 3.27
N GLY A 13 -36.44 -2.37 4.46
CA GLY A 13 -37.81 -2.78 4.76
C GLY A 13 -37.97 -4.30 4.90
N ASP A 14 -39.15 -4.81 4.57
CA ASP A 14 -39.45 -6.24 4.59
C ASP A 14 -39.08 -6.97 3.28
N GLY A 15 -38.60 -6.22 2.27
CA GLY A 15 -38.16 -6.73 0.98
C GLY A 15 -39.27 -7.22 0.05
N LYS A 16 -40.54 -7.19 0.47
CA LYS A 16 -41.67 -7.75 -0.30
C LYS A 16 -42.19 -6.81 -1.39
N ASN A 17 -41.66 -5.60 -1.47
CA ASN A 17 -42.03 -4.64 -2.49
C ASN A 17 -41.49 -5.08 -3.86
N ILE A 18 -42.29 -4.87 -4.90
CA ILE A 18 -41.91 -5.18 -6.27
C ILE A 18 -41.16 -4.00 -6.86
N VAL A 19 -39.89 -4.21 -7.18
CA VAL A 19 -39.01 -3.20 -7.75
C VAL A 19 -38.89 -3.43 -9.25
N PRO A 20 -39.36 -2.50 -10.10
CA PRO A 20 -39.29 -2.66 -11.54
C PRO A 20 -37.83 -2.51 -12.01
N THR A 21 -37.34 -3.49 -12.77
CA THR A 21 -36.01 -3.44 -13.37
C THR A 21 -36.10 -3.30 -14.89
N ILE A 22 -35.00 -2.82 -15.50
CA ILE A 22 -34.80 -2.88 -16.93
C ILE A 22 -33.32 -2.86 -17.24
N HIS A 23 -32.90 -3.69 -18.19
CA HIS A 23 -31.53 -3.65 -18.68
C HIS A 23 -31.26 -2.37 -19.49
N ILE A 24 -30.07 -1.78 -19.36
CA ILE A 24 -29.77 -0.49 -19.99
C ILE A 24 -29.85 -0.52 -21.52
N LYS A 25 -29.50 -1.66 -22.15
CA LYS A 25 -29.62 -1.87 -23.60
C LYS A 25 -31.09 -1.97 -24.06
N ASP A 26 -31.94 -2.56 -23.22
CA ASP A 26 -33.38 -2.67 -23.50
C ASP A 26 -34.04 -1.29 -23.39
N LEU A 27 -33.69 -0.55 -22.35
CA LEU A 27 -34.11 0.85 -22.19
C LEU A 27 -33.68 1.72 -23.37
N ALA A 28 -32.42 1.60 -23.83
CA ALA A 28 -31.93 2.32 -25.00
C ALA A 28 -32.72 1.97 -26.27
N SER A 29 -33.05 0.70 -26.46
CA SER A 29 -33.85 0.23 -27.61
C SER A 29 -35.27 0.77 -27.57
N ILE A 30 -35.88 0.87 -26.39
CA ILE A 30 -37.21 1.49 -26.19
C ILE A 30 -37.13 2.98 -26.52
N ILE A 31 -36.12 3.69 -26.00
CA ILE A 31 -35.93 5.12 -26.27
C ILE A 31 -35.77 5.36 -27.78
N GLN A 32 -35.01 4.53 -28.49
CA GLN A 32 -34.88 4.60 -29.94
C GLN A 32 -36.24 4.44 -30.64
N ASN A 33 -37.02 3.43 -30.27
CA ASN A 33 -38.37 3.24 -30.80
C ASN A 33 -39.29 4.45 -30.54
N VAL A 34 -39.18 5.09 -29.37
CA VAL A 34 -39.96 6.31 -29.05
C VAL A 34 -39.55 7.48 -29.96
N ILE A 35 -38.25 7.66 -30.21
CA ILE A 35 -37.73 8.71 -31.08
C ILE A 35 -38.22 8.51 -32.52
N ASP A 36 -38.21 7.27 -33.01
CA ASP A 36 -38.58 6.92 -34.38
C ASP A 36 -40.10 6.97 -34.61
N ALA A 37 -40.88 6.35 -33.70
CA ALA A 37 -42.33 6.22 -33.85
C ALA A 37 -43.11 7.46 -33.39
N LYS A 38 -42.52 8.31 -32.53
CA LYS A 38 -43.14 9.50 -31.92
C LYS A 38 -44.57 9.23 -31.44
N PRO A 39 -44.74 8.30 -30.49
CA PRO A 39 -46.06 7.87 -30.05
C PRO A 39 -46.84 9.04 -29.43
N LYS A 40 -48.16 9.06 -29.64
CA LYS A 40 -49.05 10.13 -29.12
C LYS A 40 -49.31 10.02 -27.61
N VAL A 41 -48.92 8.90 -27.00
CA VAL A 41 -49.08 8.66 -25.56
C VAL A 41 -48.11 9.53 -24.78
N ARG A 42 -48.57 10.15 -23.70
CA ARG A 42 -47.76 11.10 -22.91
C ARG A 42 -46.79 10.43 -21.95
N TYR A 43 -47.10 9.23 -21.51
CA TYR A 43 -46.31 8.46 -20.54
C TYR A 43 -46.17 7.03 -21.04
N ILE A 44 -44.95 6.49 -20.93
CA ILE A 44 -44.61 5.12 -21.31
C ILE A 44 -43.86 4.54 -20.13
N ILE A 45 -44.28 3.36 -19.68
CA ILE A 45 -43.58 2.60 -18.65
C ILE A 45 -42.66 1.63 -19.38
N ALA A 46 -41.36 1.71 -19.07
CA ALA A 46 -40.34 0.81 -19.60
C ALA A 46 -39.81 -0.03 -18.43
N LYS A 47 -40.16 -1.33 -18.44
CA LYS A 47 -39.64 -2.33 -17.52
C LYS A 47 -39.57 -3.69 -18.22
N ASP A 48 -38.80 -4.60 -17.66
CA ASP A 48 -38.82 -6.01 -18.06
C ASP A 48 -40.11 -6.73 -17.60
N ASP A 49 -40.26 -8.00 -17.97
CA ASP A 49 -41.45 -8.80 -17.67
C ASP A 49 -41.46 -9.33 -16.24
N ALA A 50 -40.34 -9.21 -15.54
CA ALA A 50 -40.18 -9.79 -14.24
C ALA A 50 -40.95 -8.99 -13.18
N GLN A 51 -41.45 -9.71 -12.19
CA GLN A 51 -42.13 -9.15 -11.01
C GLN A 51 -41.30 -9.53 -9.79
N THR A 52 -40.06 -9.04 -9.77
CA THR A 52 -39.07 -9.38 -8.75
C THR A 52 -39.25 -8.53 -7.50
N THR A 53 -39.18 -9.18 -6.34
CA THR A 53 -39.16 -8.46 -5.07
C THR A 53 -37.78 -7.87 -4.82
N LEU A 54 -37.70 -6.83 -3.97
CA LEU A 54 -36.42 -6.29 -3.53
C LEU A 54 -35.57 -7.38 -2.85
N GLU A 55 -36.21 -8.23 -2.03
CA GLU A 55 -35.56 -9.35 -1.37
C GLU A 55 -34.90 -10.30 -2.38
N ASP A 56 -35.63 -10.68 -3.44
CA ASP A 56 -35.10 -11.59 -4.48
C ASP A 56 -33.91 -10.97 -5.20
N ILE A 57 -33.97 -9.67 -5.53
CA ILE A 57 -32.86 -8.95 -6.15
C ILE A 57 -31.64 -8.97 -5.24
N VAL A 58 -31.81 -8.59 -3.96
CA VAL A 58 -30.70 -8.49 -3.00
C VAL A 58 -30.09 -9.87 -2.71
N LYS A 59 -30.92 -10.92 -2.58
CA LYS A 59 -30.47 -12.30 -2.41
C LYS A 59 -29.67 -12.78 -3.62
N THR A 60 -30.20 -12.57 -4.83
CA THR A 60 -29.55 -13.00 -6.06
C THR A 60 -28.18 -12.33 -6.23
N VAL A 61 -28.09 -11.03 -5.95
CA VAL A 61 -26.82 -10.28 -5.94
C VAL A 61 -25.89 -10.80 -4.83
N SER A 62 -26.41 -11.05 -3.63
CA SER A 62 -25.60 -11.55 -2.50
C SER A 62 -24.98 -12.91 -2.80
N GLN A 63 -25.73 -13.81 -3.45
CA GLN A 63 -25.26 -15.15 -3.81
C GLN A 63 -24.21 -15.11 -4.93
N ASN A 64 -24.39 -14.24 -5.94
CA ASN A 64 -23.52 -14.19 -7.11
C ASN A 64 -22.31 -13.27 -6.96
N LEU A 65 -22.32 -12.32 -6.02
CA LEU A 65 -21.26 -11.34 -5.84
C LEU A 65 -20.76 -11.20 -4.40
N GLY A 66 -21.42 -11.80 -3.41
CA GLY A 66 -21.13 -11.58 -2.00
C GLY A 66 -21.09 -12.87 -1.18
N SER A 67 -21.64 -12.81 0.02
CA SER A 67 -21.63 -13.90 1.01
C SER A 67 -22.87 -14.81 0.94
N GLY A 68 -23.85 -14.49 0.11
CA GLY A 68 -25.18 -15.13 0.10
C GLY A 68 -26.09 -14.72 1.26
N LYS A 69 -25.61 -13.94 2.24
CA LYS A 69 -26.39 -13.51 3.40
C LYS A 69 -27.02 -12.14 3.18
N VAL A 70 -28.19 -11.95 3.76
CA VAL A 70 -28.96 -10.70 3.69
C VAL A 70 -29.39 -10.30 5.09
N LYS A 71 -29.34 -8.99 5.38
CA LYS A 71 -29.82 -8.39 6.61
C LYS A 71 -30.91 -7.37 6.28
N TYR A 72 -32.06 -7.52 6.93
CA TYR A 72 -33.15 -6.55 6.82
C TYR A 72 -32.84 -5.31 7.65
N ILE A 73 -33.05 -4.14 7.07
CA ILE A 73 -32.80 -2.84 7.69
C ILE A 73 -34.14 -2.11 7.80
N THR A 74 -34.52 -1.69 9.00
CA THR A 74 -35.75 -0.94 9.20
C THR A 74 -35.61 0.50 8.71
N LYS A 75 -36.73 1.23 8.58
CA LYS A 75 -36.71 2.63 8.17
C LYS A 75 -35.95 3.50 9.17
N GLU A 76 -36.10 3.23 10.47
CA GLU A 76 -35.43 3.97 11.53
C GLU A 76 -33.91 3.74 11.48
N GLU A 77 -33.48 2.51 11.23
CA GLU A 77 -32.06 2.16 11.07
C GLU A 77 -31.47 2.79 9.80
N ALA A 78 -32.21 2.78 8.68
CA ALA A 78 -31.77 3.38 7.43
C ALA A 78 -31.60 4.90 7.53
N LEU A 79 -32.48 5.60 8.25
CA LEU A 79 -32.39 7.05 8.49
C LEU A 79 -31.15 7.47 9.30
N LEU A 80 -30.59 6.55 10.08
CA LEU A 80 -29.37 6.77 10.86
C LEU A 80 -28.11 6.39 10.08
N SER A 81 -28.24 5.67 8.96
CA SER A 81 -27.12 5.31 8.11
C SER A 81 -26.65 6.51 7.30
N LYS A 82 -25.33 6.64 7.14
CA LYS A 82 -24.71 7.59 6.21
C LYS A 82 -24.44 6.98 4.83
N ASP A 83 -24.73 5.69 4.66
CA ASP A 83 -24.34 4.91 3.50
C ASP A 83 -25.31 5.06 2.32
N ILE A 84 -26.51 5.61 2.57
CA ILE A 84 -27.57 5.76 1.56
C ILE A 84 -28.23 7.13 1.66
N GLU A 85 -28.45 7.78 0.51
CA GLU A 85 -29.23 9.01 0.46
C GLU A 85 -30.74 8.72 0.60
N GLN A 86 -31.49 9.67 1.16
CA GLN A 86 -32.94 9.51 1.34
C GLN A 86 -33.66 9.23 0.01
N ALA A 87 -33.21 9.85 -1.08
CA ALA A 87 -33.81 9.64 -2.41
C ALA A 87 -33.63 8.21 -2.91
N ASP A 88 -32.45 7.61 -2.72
CA ASP A 88 -32.18 6.23 -3.10
C ASP A 88 -32.97 5.25 -2.23
N PHE A 89 -33.06 5.52 -0.92
CA PHE A 89 -33.87 4.74 0.00
C PHE A 89 -35.36 4.74 -0.43
N ASP A 90 -35.90 5.91 -0.79
CA ASP A 90 -37.28 6.02 -1.25
C ASP A 90 -37.50 5.28 -2.59
N MET A 91 -36.50 5.28 -3.49
CA MET A 91 -36.55 4.50 -4.73
C MET A 91 -36.54 2.99 -4.49
N LEU A 92 -35.73 2.50 -3.54
CA LEU A 92 -35.66 1.08 -3.21
C LEU A 92 -36.94 0.54 -2.56
N LEU A 93 -37.73 1.40 -1.89
CA LEU A 93 -39.01 1.03 -1.28
C LEU A 93 -40.22 1.16 -2.23
N VAL A 94 -39.99 1.48 -3.50
CA VAL A 94 -41.06 1.51 -4.52
C VAL A 94 -41.70 0.12 -4.64
N ASN A 95 -43.03 0.07 -4.74
CA ASN A 95 -43.81 -1.13 -4.99
C ASN A 95 -44.66 -0.94 -6.26
N LEU A 96 -44.06 -1.17 -7.42
CA LEU A 96 -44.69 -0.88 -8.72
C LEU A 96 -45.06 -2.18 -9.44
N ARG A 97 -46.37 -2.41 -9.61
CA ARG A 97 -46.94 -3.62 -10.23
C ARG A 97 -47.50 -3.40 -11.62
N MET A 98 -47.26 -2.24 -12.23
CA MET A 98 -47.80 -1.91 -13.55
C MET A 98 -47.06 -2.67 -14.64
N ASP A 99 -47.79 -3.05 -15.70
CA ASP A 99 -47.22 -3.72 -16.86
C ASP A 99 -46.88 -2.73 -17.98
N ALA A 100 -45.78 -2.99 -18.68
CA ALA A 100 -45.32 -2.20 -19.82
C ALA A 100 -46.08 -2.56 -21.13
N VAL A 101 -47.42 -2.59 -21.07
CA VAL A 101 -48.29 -3.06 -22.18
C VAL A 101 -47.98 -2.34 -23.50
N PHE A 102 -47.83 -1.01 -23.45
CA PHE A 102 -47.53 -0.21 -24.64
C PHE A 102 -46.21 -0.61 -25.30
N VAL A 103 -45.17 -0.88 -24.52
CA VAL A 103 -43.86 -1.30 -25.06
C VAL A 103 -43.98 -2.68 -25.69
N LYS A 104 -44.63 -3.64 -25.02
CA LYS A 104 -44.78 -5.02 -25.52
C LYS A 104 -45.60 -5.10 -26.80
N GLU A 105 -46.71 -4.38 -26.87
CA GLU A 105 -47.66 -4.51 -27.99
C GLU A 105 -47.35 -3.58 -29.15
N SER A 106 -46.77 -2.39 -28.89
CA SER A 106 -46.63 -1.34 -29.90
C SER A 106 -45.20 -1.11 -30.39
N MET A 107 -44.19 -1.66 -29.71
CA MET A 107 -42.78 -1.49 -30.11
C MET A 107 -42.15 -2.81 -30.54
N ARG A 108 -41.12 -2.73 -31.39
CA ARG A 108 -40.29 -3.87 -31.77
C ARG A 108 -38.96 -3.75 -31.04
N VAL A 109 -38.88 -4.38 -29.87
CA VAL A 109 -37.69 -4.37 -29.02
C VAL A 109 -37.02 -5.73 -29.11
N ASN A 110 -35.71 -5.75 -29.38
CA ASN A 110 -34.90 -6.96 -29.26
C ASN A 110 -34.39 -7.02 -27.81
N TRP A 111 -35.09 -7.76 -26.97
CA TRP A 111 -34.77 -7.83 -25.55
C TRP A 111 -33.49 -8.60 -25.28
N VAL A 112 -32.65 -8.03 -24.41
CA VAL A 112 -31.46 -8.65 -23.84
C VAL A 112 -31.80 -9.35 -22.52
N SER A 113 -32.70 -8.76 -21.71
CA SER A 113 -33.08 -9.34 -20.41
C SER A 113 -34.60 -9.23 -20.17
N GLU A 114 -35.40 -9.76 -21.10
CA GLU A 114 -36.87 -9.74 -21.00
C GLU A 114 -37.38 -10.41 -19.71
N GLN A 115 -36.74 -11.52 -19.31
CA GLN A 115 -37.07 -12.28 -18.09
C GLN A 115 -36.54 -11.62 -16.80
N GLY A 116 -35.92 -10.44 -16.92
CA GLY A 116 -35.43 -9.63 -15.81
C GLY A 116 -34.06 -10.00 -15.26
N LEU A 117 -33.69 -9.32 -14.18
CA LEU A 117 -32.35 -9.37 -13.59
C LEU A 117 -31.97 -10.76 -13.05
N ILE A 118 -32.91 -11.49 -12.44
CA ILE A 118 -32.61 -12.75 -11.75
C ILE A 118 -32.18 -13.82 -12.73
N GLU A 119 -32.98 -14.06 -13.77
CA GLU A 119 -32.69 -15.07 -14.80
C GLU A 119 -31.43 -14.73 -15.61
N ASN A 120 -31.10 -13.44 -15.73
CA ASN A 120 -29.95 -12.95 -16.47
C ASN A 120 -28.76 -12.55 -15.59
N ILE A 121 -28.74 -12.94 -14.30
CA ILE A 121 -27.75 -12.41 -13.36
C ILE A 121 -26.31 -12.74 -13.78
N THR A 122 -26.03 -13.93 -14.30
CA THR A 122 -24.67 -14.33 -14.67
C THR A 122 -24.10 -13.47 -15.80
N SER A 123 -24.90 -13.17 -16.83
CA SER A 123 -24.50 -12.30 -17.94
C SER A 123 -24.36 -10.84 -17.48
N ILE A 124 -25.26 -10.38 -16.62
CA ILE A 124 -25.23 -9.01 -16.06
C ILE A 124 -24.01 -8.82 -15.15
N VAL A 125 -23.69 -9.80 -14.29
CA VAL A 125 -22.49 -9.76 -13.45
C VAL A 125 -21.23 -9.73 -14.30
N LYS A 126 -21.19 -10.51 -15.40
CA LYS A 126 -20.07 -10.48 -16.35
C LYS A 126 -19.96 -9.10 -17.01
N GLU A 127 -21.04 -8.56 -17.56
CA GLU A 127 -21.08 -7.22 -18.16
C GLU A 127 -20.66 -6.14 -17.15
N PHE A 128 -21.11 -6.27 -15.90
CA PHE A 128 -20.75 -5.37 -14.80
C PHE A 128 -19.25 -5.40 -14.49
N LYS A 129 -18.66 -6.61 -14.42
CA LYS A 129 -17.22 -6.81 -14.21
C LYS A 129 -16.40 -6.25 -15.37
N ASP A 130 -16.76 -6.59 -16.60
CA ASP A 130 -16.03 -6.20 -17.82
C ASP A 130 -16.08 -4.68 -18.03
N THR A 131 -17.25 -4.05 -17.92
CA THR A 131 -17.43 -2.61 -18.15
C THR A 131 -16.65 -1.76 -17.13
N ARG A 132 -16.46 -2.27 -15.91
CA ARG A 132 -15.73 -1.57 -14.84
C ARG A 132 -14.28 -2.05 -14.70
N SER A 133 -13.82 -2.94 -15.60
CA SER A 133 -12.49 -3.56 -15.53
C SER A 133 -12.20 -4.20 -14.16
N LEU A 134 -13.22 -4.78 -13.54
CA LEU A 134 -13.16 -5.43 -12.24
C LEU A 134 -12.78 -6.91 -12.43
N GLN A 135 -11.49 -7.14 -12.67
CA GLN A 135 -10.95 -8.47 -12.88
C GLN A 135 -10.06 -8.88 -11.69
N PRO A 136 -10.22 -10.10 -11.15
CA PRO A 136 -9.43 -10.54 -10.01
C PRO A 136 -7.95 -10.64 -10.39
N LEU A 137 -7.08 -10.01 -9.60
CA LEU A 137 -5.62 -10.15 -9.77
C LEU A 137 -5.14 -11.37 -8.99
N ARG A 138 -4.58 -12.36 -9.68
CA ARG A 138 -4.15 -13.62 -9.08
C ARG A 138 -2.66 -13.78 -9.26
N ALA A 139 -1.94 -13.95 -8.15
CA ALA A 139 -0.50 -14.12 -8.20
C ALA A 139 -0.02 -15.22 -7.26
N ALA A 140 1.12 -15.81 -7.58
CA ALA A 140 1.85 -16.71 -6.70
C ALA A 140 3.24 -16.13 -6.41
N ILE A 141 3.61 -16.04 -5.14
CA ILE A 141 4.94 -15.60 -4.70
C ILE A 141 5.70 -16.80 -4.17
N LEU A 142 6.74 -17.18 -4.90
CA LEU A 142 7.61 -18.34 -4.66
C LEU A 142 9.02 -17.88 -4.32
N GLY A 143 9.84 -18.80 -3.81
CA GLY A 143 11.23 -18.51 -3.43
C GLY A 143 11.67 -19.21 -2.13
N PRO A 144 12.96 -19.13 -1.77
CA PRO A 144 13.53 -19.82 -0.63
C PRO A 144 12.96 -19.31 0.71
N PRO A 145 13.00 -20.10 1.79
CA PRO A 145 12.61 -19.64 3.12
C PRO A 145 13.41 -18.39 3.53
N ALA A 146 12.79 -17.53 4.36
CA ALA A 146 13.34 -16.25 4.82
C ALA A 146 13.63 -15.17 3.76
N SER A 147 13.30 -15.39 2.48
CA SER A 147 13.44 -14.37 1.42
C SER A 147 12.49 -13.17 1.55
N GLY A 148 11.52 -13.23 2.47
CA GLY A 148 10.56 -12.14 2.71
C GLY A 148 9.26 -12.24 1.92
N LYS A 149 8.94 -13.40 1.33
CA LYS A 149 7.67 -13.65 0.61
C LYS A 149 6.45 -13.13 1.36
N THR A 150 6.29 -13.50 2.63
CA THR A 150 5.16 -13.07 3.45
C THR A 150 5.11 -11.56 3.68
N THR A 151 6.27 -10.91 3.80
CA THR A 151 6.35 -9.45 3.95
C THR A 151 5.92 -8.73 2.67
N VAL A 152 6.34 -9.24 1.51
CA VAL A 152 5.98 -8.72 0.19
C VAL A 152 4.51 -9.00 -0.13
N ALA A 153 4.05 -10.23 0.11
CA ALA A 153 2.67 -10.66 -0.12
C ALA A 153 1.67 -9.82 0.67
N LYS A 154 1.92 -9.59 1.97
CA LYS A 154 1.06 -8.73 2.80
C LYS A 154 0.96 -7.31 2.28
N GLN A 155 2.11 -6.68 2.01
CA GLN A 155 2.13 -5.31 1.47
C GLN A 155 1.38 -5.20 0.13
N LEU A 156 1.56 -6.17 -0.77
CA LEU A 156 0.84 -6.20 -2.04
C LEU A 156 -0.65 -6.46 -1.86
N CYS A 157 -1.05 -7.32 -0.92
CA CYS A 157 -2.46 -7.55 -0.61
C CYS A 157 -3.12 -6.28 -0.07
N ASP A 158 -2.43 -5.52 0.79
CA ASP A 158 -2.95 -4.25 1.30
C ASP A 158 -3.07 -3.19 0.20
N LEU A 159 -2.04 -3.07 -0.66
CA LEU A 159 -1.98 -2.12 -1.78
C LEU A 159 -3.06 -2.38 -2.84
N PHE A 160 -3.27 -3.64 -3.20
CA PHE A 160 -4.21 -4.04 -4.27
C PHE A 160 -5.57 -4.49 -3.73
N LYS A 161 -5.76 -4.52 -2.41
CA LYS A 161 -6.94 -5.05 -1.70
C LYS A 161 -7.25 -6.50 -2.12
N LEU A 162 -6.22 -7.35 -2.09
CA LEU A 162 -6.28 -8.78 -2.45
C LEU A 162 -6.32 -9.67 -1.20
N HIS A 163 -6.67 -10.93 -1.39
CA HIS A 163 -6.64 -11.92 -0.31
C HIS A 163 -5.25 -12.56 -0.18
N HIS A 164 -4.62 -12.43 0.98
CA HIS A 164 -3.37 -13.12 1.30
C HIS A 164 -3.65 -14.57 1.66
N ILE A 165 -3.21 -15.51 0.82
CA ILE A 165 -3.45 -16.94 1.00
C ILE A 165 -2.18 -17.60 1.50
N LEU A 166 -2.12 -17.78 2.82
CA LEU A 166 -1.07 -18.52 3.51
C LEU A 166 -1.61 -19.90 3.91
N ILE A 167 -0.92 -20.98 3.52
CA ILE A 167 -1.37 -22.37 3.77
C ILE A 167 -1.75 -22.60 5.23
N LYS A 168 -0.93 -22.10 6.17
CA LYS A 168 -1.17 -22.25 7.61
C LYS A 168 -2.53 -21.66 8.01
N ASN A 169 -2.83 -20.44 7.57
CA ASN A 169 -4.08 -19.78 7.89
C ASN A 169 -5.27 -20.52 7.28
N VAL A 170 -5.13 -21.03 6.05
CA VAL A 170 -6.19 -21.80 5.38
C VAL A 170 -6.48 -23.10 6.15
N ILE A 171 -5.43 -23.81 6.58
CA ILE A 171 -5.60 -25.02 7.41
C ILE A 171 -6.28 -24.66 8.74
N ASP A 172 -5.79 -23.64 9.44
CA ASP A 172 -6.30 -23.26 10.76
C ASP A 172 -7.78 -22.83 10.68
N GLU A 173 -8.15 -22.00 9.69
CA GLU A 173 -9.53 -21.57 9.43
C GLU A 173 -10.43 -22.76 9.07
N GLU A 174 -9.98 -23.67 8.21
CA GLU A 174 -10.82 -24.80 7.78
C GLU A 174 -10.99 -25.84 8.88
N LEU A 175 -9.97 -26.09 9.69
CA LEU A 175 -10.09 -26.93 10.89
C LEU A 175 -11.06 -26.34 11.91
N GLU A 176 -11.09 -25.01 12.07
CA GLU A 176 -12.06 -24.34 12.94
C GLU A 176 -13.48 -24.42 12.38
N ASN A 177 -13.66 -24.23 11.07
CA ASN A 177 -14.93 -24.39 10.37
C ASN A 177 -15.47 -25.82 10.49
N LEU A 178 -14.62 -26.83 10.30
CA LEU A 178 -15.01 -28.22 10.43
C LEU A 178 -15.39 -28.56 11.88
N LYS A 179 -14.65 -28.05 12.88
CA LYS A 179 -15.00 -28.23 14.31
C LYS A 179 -16.33 -27.58 14.66
N THR A 180 -16.59 -26.37 14.15
CA THR A 180 -17.87 -25.70 14.39
C THR A 180 -19.03 -26.41 13.71
N LYS A 181 -18.84 -26.95 12.50
CA LYS A 181 -19.86 -27.80 11.84
C LYS A 181 -20.11 -29.10 12.61
N ALA A 182 -19.07 -29.77 13.09
CA ALA A 182 -19.18 -31.00 13.87
C ALA A 182 -19.78 -30.80 15.27
N ASN A 183 -19.66 -29.61 15.87
CA ASN A 183 -20.25 -29.31 17.18
C ASN A 183 -21.75 -28.97 17.11
N ARG A 184 -22.29 -28.61 15.93
CA ARG A 184 -23.74 -28.31 15.76
C ARG A 184 -24.64 -29.51 15.98
N THR A 185 -24.08 -30.71 16.03
CA THR A 185 -24.74 -31.98 16.35
C THR A 185 -25.23 -32.09 17.81
N ASN A 186 -24.82 -31.17 18.70
CA ASN A 186 -25.12 -31.26 20.14
C ASN A 186 -26.19 -30.28 20.68
N GLU A 187 -26.72 -29.38 19.85
CA GLU A 187 -27.81 -28.47 20.25
C GLU A 187 -29.14 -28.99 19.65
N GLU A 188 -30.13 -29.23 20.52
CA GLU A 188 -31.36 -30.01 20.30
C GLU A 188 -32.39 -29.44 19.28
N ASP A 189 -32.00 -28.57 18.36
CA ASP A 189 -32.89 -28.02 17.33
C ASP A 189 -32.17 -28.00 15.97
N MET A 190 -32.31 -29.00 15.09
CA MET A 190 -32.24 -28.82 13.63
C MET A 190 -32.68 -30.07 12.81
N GLU A 191 -33.06 -29.81 11.56
CA GLU A 191 -33.65 -30.67 10.52
C GLU A 191 -32.74 -31.82 10.02
N GLU A 192 -33.34 -32.91 9.52
CA GLU A 192 -32.68 -34.17 9.06
C GLU A 192 -31.55 -33.98 8.01
N ASP A 193 -31.54 -32.88 7.24
CA ASP A 193 -30.50 -32.57 6.25
C ASP A 193 -29.19 -32.04 6.87
N THR A 194 -29.22 -31.59 8.13
CA THR A 194 -28.05 -31.03 8.82
C THR A 194 -27.17 -32.09 9.50
N ASP A 195 -27.75 -33.25 9.85
CA ASP A 195 -27.06 -34.35 10.52
C ASP A 195 -26.01 -35.03 9.62
N ASN A 196 -26.33 -35.24 8.34
CA ASN A 196 -25.39 -35.85 7.38
C ASN A 196 -24.16 -34.96 7.17
N SER A 197 -24.34 -33.63 7.05
CA SER A 197 -23.22 -32.70 6.85
C SER A 197 -22.33 -32.58 8.08
N ALA A 198 -22.89 -32.71 9.28
CA ALA A 198 -22.12 -32.69 10.52
C ALA A 198 -21.30 -33.97 10.71
N GLN A 199 -21.87 -35.15 10.39
CA GLN A 199 -21.15 -36.41 10.41
C GLN A 199 -19.99 -36.44 9.40
N GLU A 200 -20.22 -35.98 8.17
CA GLU A 200 -19.17 -35.88 7.15
C GLU A 200 -18.02 -34.95 7.58
N ALA A 201 -18.33 -33.83 8.25
CA ALA A 201 -17.33 -32.91 8.77
C ALA A 201 -16.50 -33.56 9.89
N GLN A 202 -17.14 -34.36 10.75
CA GLN A 202 -16.47 -35.09 11.81
C GLN A 202 -15.55 -36.19 11.25
N ASP A 203 -16.01 -36.97 10.27
CA ASP A 203 -15.22 -38.01 9.62
C ASP A 203 -13.98 -37.43 8.92
N LEU A 204 -14.15 -36.28 8.24
CA LEU A 204 -13.04 -35.58 7.59
C LEU A 204 -12.02 -35.05 8.61
N LEU A 205 -12.48 -34.52 9.75
CA LEU A 205 -11.58 -34.09 10.83
C LEU A 205 -10.74 -35.25 11.37
N ASP A 206 -11.34 -36.42 11.53
CA ASP A 206 -10.65 -37.57 12.07
C ASP A 206 -9.64 -38.15 11.08
N GLN A 207 -9.95 -38.16 9.77
CA GLN A 207 -8.98 -38.48 8.70
C GLN A 207 -7.79 -37.52 8.69
N ILE A 208 -8.02 -36.22 8.88
CA ILE A 208 -6.93 -35.22 8.91
C ILE A 208 -6.05 -35.43 10.15
N LYS A 209 -6.65 -35.67 11.32
CA LYS A 209 -5.87 -35.94 12.54
C LYS A 209 -5.06 -37.21 12.40
N GLU A 210 -5.63 -38.28 11.84
CA GLU A 210 -4.92 -39.54 11.61
C GLU A 210 -3.76 -39.35 10.63
N SER A 211 -3.97 -38.64 9.52
CA SER A 211 -2.90 -38.25 8.58
C SER A 211 -1.80 -37.45 9.30
N GLN A 212 -2.19 -36.49 10.15
CA GLN A 212 -1.26 -35.66 10.91
C GLN A 212 -0.43 -36.46 11.91
N GLU A 213 -1.03 -37.43 12.61
CA GLU A 213 -0.35 -38.32 13.56
C GLU A 213 0.64 -39.24 12.84
N ASN A 214 0.24 -39.79 11.68
CA ASN A 214 1.08 -40.68 10.88
C ASN A 214 2.27 -39.98 10.21
N ASN A 215 2.16 -38.67 9.94
CA ASN A 215 3.16 -37.89 9.20
C ASN A 215 3.95 -36.91 10.08
N ASN A 216 4.26 -37.26 11.33
CA ASN A 216 5.03 -36.43 12.27
C ASN A 216 4.48 -34.99 12.41
N GLY A 217 3.16 -34.83 12.41
CA GLY A 217 2.50 -33.54 12.54
C GLY A 217 2.26 -32.78 11.24
N ARG A 218 2.56 -33.36 10.07
CA ARG A 218 2.29 -32.77 8.75
C ARG A 218 0.99 -33.31 8.15
N ILE A 219 0.20 -32.43 7.56
CA ILE A 219 -1.01 -32.80 6.83
C ILE A 219 -0.62 -33.21 5.41
N ASP A 220 -1.23 -34.26 4.87
CA ASP A 220 -1.01 -34.69 3.49
C ASP A 220 -1.43 -33.63 2.46
N ASP A 221 -0.68 -33.57 1.35
CA ASP A 221 -0.86 -32.59 0.29
C ASP A 221 -2.29 -32.62 -0.31
N HIS A 222 -2.93 -33.78 -0.38
CA HIS A 222 -4.28 -33.91 -0.92
C HIS A 222 -5.31 -33.07 -0.14
N PHE A 223 -5.27 -33.08 1.20
CA PHE A 223 -6.15 -32.26 2.03
C PHE A 223 -5.83 -30.77 1.88
N ILE A 224 -4.54 -30.43 1.84
CA ILE A 224 -4.08 -29.04 1.66
C ILE A 224 -4.57 -28.48 0.32
N ILE A 225 -4.43 -29.26 -0.75
CA ILE A 225 -4.88 -28.90 -2.10
C ILE A 225 -6.39 -28.71 -2.14
N ARG A 226 -7.16 -29.61 -1.49
CA ARG A 226 -8.61 -29.47 -1.38
C ARG A 226 -8.99 -28.16 -0.69
N PHE A 227 -8.43 -27.86 0.48
CA PHE A 227 -8.73 -26.61 1.20
C PHE A 227 -8.32 -25.36 0.43
N LEU A 228 -7.18 -25.40 -0.25
CA LEU A 228 -6.75 -24.31 -1.12
C LEU A 228 -7.72 -24.14 -2.29
N ARG A 229 -8.13 -25.20 -2.99
CA ARG A 229 -9.10 -25.11 -4.09
C ARG A 229 -10.40 -24.46 -3.61
N ASP A 230 -10.94 -24.90 -2.48
CA ASP A 230 -12.19 -24.36 -1.92
C ASP A 230 -12.02 -22.87 -1.57
N ARG A 231 -10.88 -22.50 -0.95
CA ARG A 231 -10.58 -21.11 -0.63
C ARG A 231 -10.41 -20.24 -1.89
N LEU A 232 -9.72 -20.73 -2.91
CA LEU A 232 -9.48 -19.99 -4.15
C LEU A 232 -10.76 -19.84 -4.99
N LYS A 233 -11.68 -20.82 -4.94
CA LYS A 233 -13.01 -20.76 -5.56
C LYS A 233 -13.99 -19.87 -4.79
N SER A 234 -13.65 -19.41 -3.58
CA SER A 234 -14.51 -18.52 -2.80
C SER A 234 -14.76 -17.16 -3.49
N MET A 235 -15.95 -16.59 -3.29
CA MET A 235 -16.34 -15.30 -3.87
C MET A 235 -15.33 -14.15 -3.61
N PRO A 236 -14.76 -14.00 -2.41
CA PRO A 236 -13.73 -12.99 -2.16
C PRO A 236 -12.53 -13.10 -3.10
N CYS A 237 -12.02 -14.31 -3.32
CA CYS A 237 -10.90 -14.59 -4.20
C CYS A 237 -11.30 -14.44 -5.68
N GLN A 238 -12.52 -14.84 -6.05
CA GLN A 238 -13.03 -14.73 -7.43
C GLN A 238 -13.40 -13.30 -7.84
N ASN A 239 -13.67 -12.42 -6.88
CA ASN A 239 -13.98 -11.01 -7.16
C ASN A 239 -12.73 -10.13 -7.13
N GLN A 240 -11.95 -10.20 -6.05
CA GLN A 240 -10.81 -9.29 -5.85
C GLN A 240 -9.50 -9.90 -6.35
N GLY A 241 -9.37 -11.21 -6.28
CA GLY A 241 -8.12 -11.91 -6.52
C GLY A 241 -7.37 -12.26 -5.23
N PHE A 242 -6.18 -12.81 -5.38
CA PHE A 242 -5.41 -13.37 -4.27
C PHE A 242 -3.92 -13.43 -4.57
N ILE A 243 -3.13 -13.54 -3.49
CA ILE A 243 -1.71 -13.87 -3.57
C ILE A 243 -1.44 -15.15 -2.79
N LEU A 244 -0.99 -16.20 -3.50
CA LEU A 244 -0.50 -17.44 -2.89
C LEU A 244 0.92 -17.23 -2.34
N ASP A 245 1.10 -17.43 -1.04
CA ASP A 245 2.39 -17.24 -0.34
C ASP A 245 3.12 -18.57 -0.14
N GLY A 246 4.14 -18.83 -0.96
CA GLY A 246 5.05 -19.95 -0.80
C GLY A 246 4.47 -21.33 -1.15
N PHE A 247 3.40 -21.37 -1.94
CA PHE A 247 2.78 -22.58 -2.50
C PHE A 247 2.38 -22.33 -3.96
N PRO A 248 2.43 -23.33 -4.86
CA PRO A 248 2.96 -24.70 -4.70
C PRO A 248 4.49 -24.75 -4.56
N LYS A 249 5.01 -25.84 -3.97
CA LYS A 249 6.47 -26.06 -3.82
C LYS A 249 7.05 -27.07 -4.79
N THR A 250 6.21 -27.99 -5.28
CA THR A 250 6.60 -29.04 -6.22
C THR A 250 5.72 -29.00 -7.46
N ILE A 251 6.21 -29.58 -8.56
CA ILE A 251 5.45 -29.70 -9.80
C ILE A 251 4.17 -30.53 -9.58
N ALA A 252 4.25 -31.60 -8.78
CA ALA A 252 3.09 -32.43 -8.43
C ALA A 252 2.00 -31.60 -7.72
N GLN A 253 2.38 -30.80 -6.71
CA GLN A 253 1.43 -29.91 -6.03
C GLN A 253 0.83 -28.86 -6.97
N ALA A 254 1.62 -28.33 -7.90
CA ALA A 254 1.13 -27.34 -8.87
C ALA A 254 0.13 -27.96 -9.85
N ARG A 255 0.43 -29.15 -10.37
CA ARG A 255 -0.48 -29.94 -11.21
C ARG A 255 -1.77 -30.24 -10.45
N ASP A 256 -1.66 -30.84 -9.28
CA ASP A 256 -2.83 -31.22 -8.49
C ASP A 256 -3.63 -30.01 -8.01
N LEU A 257 -3.03 -28.85 -7.77
CA LEU A 257 -3.80 -27.65 -7.40
C LEU A 257 -4.56 -27.08 -8.60
N PHE A 258 -3.90 -26.93 -9.75
CA PHE A 258 -4.40 -26.14 -10.87
C PHE A 258 -5.02 -26.95 -12.02
N LEU A 259 -4.99 -28.28 -11.99
CA LEU A 259 -5.64 -29.11 -13.00
C LEU A 259 -7.16 -28.82 -13.07
N SER A 260 -7.72 -28.75 -14.28
CA SER A 260 -9.18 -28.63 -14.44
C SER A 260 -9.86 -29.95 -14.08
N GLU A 261 -10.98 -29.87 -13.37
CA GLU A 261 -11.85 -31.01 -13.08
C GLU A 261 -12.88 -31.24 -14.21
N GLU A 262 -12.97 -30.31 -15.17
CA GLU A 262 -13.88 -30.38 -16.31
C GLU A 262 -13.19 -31.09 -17.49
N GLU A 263 -13.79 -32.15 -18.02
CA GLU A 263 -13.39 -32.78 -19.28
C GLU A 263 -13.68 -31.80 -20.43
N GLU A 264 -12.67 -31.12 -20.98
CA GLU A 264 -12.84 -30.39 -22.24
C GLU A 264 -13.01 -31.44 -23.37
N GLU A 265 -14.15 -31.39 -24.08
CA GLU A 265 -14.32 -32.10 -25.36
C GLU A 265 -13.15 -31.72 -26.27
N GLU A 266 -12.41 -32.72 -26.77
CA GLU A 266 -11.20 -32.57 -27.59
C GLU A 266 -11.44 -31.66 -28.82
N GLY A 267 -11.24 -30.35 -28.64
CA GLY A 267 -11.17 -29.37 -29.71
C GLY A 267 -9.73 -29.21 -30.18
N GLU A 268 -9.53 -29.29 -31.49
CA GLU A 268 -8.23 -29.26 -32.18
C GLU A 268 -7.34 -28.08 -31.74
N GLY A 269 -6.36 -28.37 -30.88
CA GLY A 269 -5.31 -27.41 -30.53
C GLY A 269 -4.66 -27.63 -29.17
N GLY A 270 -4.19 -28.84 -28.85
CA GLY A 270 -3.29 -29.10 -27.71
C GLY A 270 -3.63 -28.33 -26.43
N ALA A 271 -4.92 -28.30 -26.05
CA ALA A 271 -5.42 -27.42 -25.00
C ALA A 271 -4.78 -27.80 -23.66
N ARG A 272 -4.03 -26.86 -23.10
CA ARG A 272 -3.43 -27.00 -21.77
C ARG A 272 -4.54 -27.12 -20.73
N ASN A 273 -4.60 -28.28 -20.08
CA ASN A 273 -5.64 -28.58 -19.10
C ASN A 273 -5.34 -27.93 -17.75
N TYR A 274 -5.91 -26.75 -17.48
CA TYR A 274 -5.85 -26.08 -16.18
C TYR A 274 -7.11 -25.28 -15.87
N ASN A 275 -7.38 -25.10 -14.58
CA ASN A 275 -8.53 -24.36 -14.09
C ASN A 275 -8.32 -22.85 -14.23
N LYS A 276 -9.04 -22.25 -15.19
CA LYS A 276 -8.97 -20.82 -15.53
C LYS A 276 -9.44 -19.89 -14.40
N GLN A 277 -10.16 -20.37 -13.39
CA GLN A 277 -10.65 -19.55 -12.25
C GLN A 277 -9.61 -19.37 -11.14
N ILE A 278 -8.71 -20.34 -10.97
CA ILE A 278 -7.72 -20.34 -9.88
C ILE A 278 -6.27 -20.24 -10.36
N MET A 279 -6.00 -20.37 -11.65
CA MET A 279 -4.64 -20.19 -12.20
C MET A 279 -4.15 -18.75 -11.96
N PRO A 280 -2.95 -18.55 -11.35
CA PRO A 280 -2.35 -17.23 -11.23
C PRO A 280 -2.02 -16.63 -12.60
N GLU A 281 -2.24 -15.32 -12.74
CA GLU A 281 -1.79 -14.53 -13.90
C GLU A 281 -0.31 -14.19 -13.78
N PHE A 282 0.17 -13.94 -12.55
CA PHE A 282 1.55 -13.57 -12.26
C PHE A 282 2.22 -14.59 -11.35
N VAL A 283 3.38 -15.09 -11.75
CA VAL A 283 4.22 -15.95 -10.90
C VAL A 283 5.50 -15.19 -10.59
N ILE A 284 5.72 -14.84 -9.33
CA ILE A 284 6.90 -14.10 -8.88
C ILE A 284 7.81 -15.03 -8.10
N CYS A 285 9.06 -15.18 -8.52
CA CYS A 285 10.07 -15.92 -7.80
C CYS A 285 11.07 -14.95 -7.14
N LEU A 286 11.11 -14.92 -5.81
CA LEU A 286 12.11 -14.17 -5.06
C LEU A 286 13.41 -14.97 -5.00
N GLU A 287 14.46 -14.49 -5.65
CA GLU A 287 15.78 -15.09 -5.64
C GLU A 287 16.67 -14.44 -4.58
N ALA A 288 17.34 -15.27 -3.79
CA ALA A 288 18.26 -14.82 -2.75
C ALA A 288 19.37 -15.85 -2.56
N THR A 289 20.56 -15.39 -2.17
CA THR A 289 21.69 -16.26 -1.83
C THR A 289 21.56 -16.80 -0.42
N ASP A 290 22.08 -18.00 -0.16
CA ASP A 290 21.97 -18.63 1.16
C ASP A 290 22.69 -17.80 2.24
N ASP A 291 23.83 -17.19 1.90
CA ASP A 291 24.58 -16.34 2.83
C ASP A 291 23.81 -15.06 3.18
N PHE A 292 23.15 -14.45 2.21
CA PHE A 292 22.26 -13.32 2.45
C PHE A 292 21.10 -13.70 3.38
N LEU A 293 20.45 -14.84 3.14
CA LEU A 293 19.32 -15.31 3.95
C LEU A 293 19.74 -15.64 5.39
N LYS A 294 20.90 -16.29 5.57
CA LYS A 294 21.47 -16.57 6.90
C LYS A 294 21.75 -15.28 7.66
N ASN A 295 22.44 -14.32 7.04
CA ASN A 295 22.74 -13.02 7.64
C ASN A 295 21.48 -12.26 8.00
N ARG A 296 20.45 -12.29 7.14
CA ARG A 296 19.17 -11.65 7.39
C ARG A 296 18.47 -12.23 8.61
N VAL A 297 18.44 -13.56 8.77
CA VAL A 297 17.81 -14.21 9.92
C VAL A 297 18.59 -14.00 11.21
N MET A 298 19.93 -13.99 11.17
CA MET A 298 20.77 -13.69 12.33
C MET A 298 20.54 -12.27 12.89
N ASN A 299 20.16 -11.32 12.04
CA ASN A 299 19.89 -9.93 12.43
C ASN A 299 18.42 -9.67 12.81
N LEU A 300 17.55 -10.69 12.83
CA LEU A 300 16.16 -10.52 13.26
C LEU A 300 16.06 -10.44 14.79
N PRO A 301 15.20 -9.56 15.33
CA PRO A 301 14.95 -9.50 16.77
C PRO A 301 14.43 -10.85 17.31
N GLU A 302 14.87 -11.23 18.52
CA GLU A 302 14.45 -12.48 19.17
C GLU A 302 12.92 -12.61 19.32
N SER A 303 12.20 -11.47 19.41
CA SER A 303 10.73 -11.43 19.46
C SER A 303 10.05 -11.95 18.19
N VAL A 304 10.70 -11.86 17.03
CA VAL A 304 10.21 -12.38 15.74
C VAL A 304 10.66 -13.83 15.53
N VAL A 305 11.76 -14.23 16.16
CA VAL A 305 12.32 -15.58 16.08
C VAL A 305 11.60 -16.54 17.04
N ASN A 306 11.23 -16.09 18.25
CA ASN A 306 10.51 -16.89 19.23
C ASN A 306 9.15 -17.36 18.70
N GLY A 307 8.95 -18.68 18.65
CA GLY A 307 7.72 -19.30 18.13
C GLY A 307 7.70 -19.51 16.61
N THR A 308 8.78 -19.19 15.90
CA THR A 308 8.93 -19.47 14.46
C THR A 308 9.98 -20.55 14.19
N HIS A 309 9.87 -21.26 13.07
CA HIS A 309 10.87 -22.23 12.60
C HIS A 309 12.16 -21.56 12.06
N ASN A 310 12.47 -20.33 12.48
CA ASN A 310 13.64 -19.56 12.02
C ASN A 310 14.86 -19.75 12.92
N THR A 311 14.91 -20.82 13.71
CA THR A 311 16.17 -21.22 14.36
C THR A 311 17.20 -21.57 13.28
N GLU A 312 18.47 -21.25 13.54
CA GLU A 312 19.55 -21.42 12.55
C GLU A 312 19.59 -22.83 11.94
N LYS A 313 19.43 -23.86 12.77
CA LYS A 313 19.41 -25.28 12.33
C LYS A 313 18.22 -25.60 11.43
N GLU A 314 17.04 -25.11 11.76
CA GLU A 314 15.81 -25.41 11.02
C GLU A 314 15.75 -24.64 9.69
N LEU A 315 16.27 -23.41 9.67
CA LEU A 315 16.42 -22.64 8.43
C LEU A 315 17.37 -23.34 7.45
N ILE A 316 18.55 -23.78 7.92
CA ILE A 316 19.53 -24.49 7.08
C ILE A 316 18.90 -25.76 6.49
N ARG A 317 18.16 -26.53 7.31
CA ARG A 317 17.43 -27.73 6.87
C ARG A 317 16.45 -27.40 5.73
N ARG A 318 15.62 -26.36 5.91
CA ARG A 318 14.62 -25.95 4.91
C ARG A 318 15.24 -25.34 3.65
N LEU A 319 16.36 -24.64 3.77
CA LEU A 319 17.11 -24.16 2.61
C LEU A 319 17.66 -25.32 1.80
N LEU A 320 18.26 -26.32 2.46
CA LEU A 320 18.76 -27.51 1.79
C LEU A 320 17.64 -28.28 1.08
N GLU A 321 16.50 -28.47 1.75
CA GLU A 321 15.29 -29.08 1.15
C GLU A 321 14.84 -28.30 -0.09
N TYR A 322 14.74 -26.97 0.02
CA TYR A 322 14.33 -26.11 -1.09
C TYR A 322 15.26 -26.22 -2.30
N ARG A 323 16.59 -26.15 -2.07
CA ARG A 323 17.60 -26.25 -3.14
C ARG A 323 17.65 -27.65 -3.77
N THR A 324 17.38 -28.69 -3.00
CA THR A 324 17.33 -30.07 -3.51
C THR A 324 16.08 -30.28 -4.38
N GLN A 325 14.94 -29.70 -3.97
CA GLN A 325 13.67 -29.79 -4.71
C GLN A 325 13.57 -28.83 -5.90
N ASN A 326 14.39 -27.78 -5.93
CA ASN A 326 14.45 -26.81 -7.01
C ASN A 326 15.88 -26.81 -7.57
N SER A 327 16.15 -27.81 -8.40
CA SER A 327 17.40 -27.92 -9.16
C SER A 327 17.30 -27.12 -10.46
N ASP A 328 18.41 -26.84 -11.13
CA ASP A 328 18.40 -26.05 -12.37
C ASP A 328 17.55 -26.68 -13.49
N ASP A 329 17.35 -28.01 -13.46
CA ASP A 329 16.62 -28.76 -14.47
C ASP A 329 15.14 -29.03 -14.10
N GLU A 330 14.81 -29.09 -12.80
CA GLU A 330 13.46 -29.41 -12.33
C GLU A 330 13.05 -28.46 -11.20
N THR A 331 12.21 -27.49 -11.54
CA THR A 331 11.61 -26.53 -10.60
C THR A 331 10.11 -26.43 -10.80
N VAL A 332 9.39 -26.01 -9.76
CA VAL A 332 7.96 -25.70 -9.89
C VAL A 332 7.68 -24.57 -10.90
N LEU A 333 8.69 -23.74 -11.22
CA LEU A 333 8.59 -22.68 -12.22
C LEU A 333 8.41 -23.25 -13.62
N ASN A 334 9.05 -24.38 -13.92
CA ASN A 334 8.96 -25.04 -15.23
C ASN A 334 7.52 -25.42 -15.57
N TYR A 335 6.71 -25.81 -14.57
CA TYR A 335 5.29 -26.10 -14.77
C TYR A 335 4.53 -24.88 -15.30
N PHE A 336 4.80 -23.68 -14.76
CA PHE A 336 4.15 -22.46 -15.21
C PHE A 336 4.67 -22.04 -16.60
N ASP A 337 5.98 -22.17 -16.85
CA ASP A 337 6.57 -21.89 -18.17
C ASP A 337 6.01 -22.80 -19.27
N GLU A 338 5.85 -24.10 -19.01
CA GLU A 338 5.20 -25.06 -19.94
C GLU A 338 3.76 -24.63 -20.30
N LEU A 339 3.10 -23.93 -19.37
CA LEU A 339 1.76 -23.39 -19.53
C LEU A 339 1.71 -21.97 -20.14
N GLU A 340 2.85 -21.39 -20.53
CA GLU A 340 3.07 -19.99 -20.98
C GLU A 340 2.80 -18.92 -19.90
N PHE A 341 2.86 -19.29 -18.62
CA PHE A 341 2.89 -18.34 -17.53
C PHE A 341 4.34 -18.11 -17.07
N HIS A 342 5.01 -17.16 -17.71
CA HIS A 342 6.43 -16.91 -17.48
C HIS A 342 6.72 -16.34 -16.08
N PRO A 343 7.47 -17.06 -15.22
CA PRO A 343 7.78 -16.57 -13.88
C PRO A 343 8.79 -15.44 -13.88
N GLU A 344 8.45 -14.35 -13.17
CA GLU A 344 9.29 -13.18 -13.00
C GLU A 344 10.25 -13.39 -11.82
N LYS A 345 11.55 -13.45 -12.12
CA LYS A 345 12.62 -13.67 -11.13
C LYS A 345 13.12 -12.33 -10.59
N ILE A 346 12.99 -12.14 -9.28
CA ILE A 346 13.39 -10.89 -8.61
C ILE A 346 14.49 -11.17 -7.59
N ASP A 347 15.66 -10.62 -7.87
CA ASP A 347 16.84 -10.68 -7.01
C ASP A 347 16.67 -9.78 -5.78
N VAL A 348 16.44 -10.40 -4.62
CA VAL A 348 16.24 -9.76 -3.32
C VAL A 348 17.55 -9.26 -2.72
N ASN A 349 18.71 -9.80 -3.15
CA ASN A 349 20.00 -9.37 -2.59
C ASN A 349 20.29 -7.88 -2.88
N LYS A 350 19.63 -7.31 -3.89
CA LYS A 350 19.76 -5.91 -4.31
C LYS A 350 18.85 -4.95 -3.55
N ASP A 351 17.93 -5.46 -2.73
CA ASP A 351 17.00 -4.64 -1.98
C ASP A 351 17.61 -4.27 -0.62
N THR A 352 18.01 -3.01 -0.48
CA THR A 352 18.52 -2.44 0.78
C THR A 352 17.46 -1.62 1.51
N SER A 353 16.24 -1.57 1.00
CA SER A 353 15.17 -0.76 1.56
C SER A 353 14.53 -1.42 2.78
N GLU A 354 14.02 -0.59 3.69
CA GLU A 354 13.27 -1.06 4.85
C GLU A 354 12.03 -1.84 4.40
N MET A 355 11.80 -3.02 4.99
CA MET A 355 10.66 -3.88 4.69
C MET A 355 10.50 -4.28 3.21
N MET A 356 11.58 -4.24 2.42
CA MET A 356 11.60 -4.65 1.00
C MET A 356 10.71 -3.81 0.07
N LYS A 357 10.63 -2.49 0.33
CA LYS A 357 9.87 -1.54 -0.49
C LYS A 357 10.27 -1.56 -1.97
N ASP A 358 11.56 -1.69 -2.28
CA ASP A 358 12.03 -1.71 -3.66
C ASP A 358 11.55 -2.95 -4.42
N THR A 359 11.53 -4.11 -3.75
CA THR A 359 10.98 -5.36 -4.30
C THR A 359 9.47 -5.23 -4.52
N VAL A 360 8.73 -4.69 -3.55
CA VAL A 360 7.29 -4.44 -3.66
C VAL A 360 7.00 -3.49 -4.83
N GLU A 361 7.79 -2.44 -5.01
CA GLU A 361 7.64 -1.47 -6.09
C GLU A 361 7.89 -2.09 -7.48
N LYS A 362 8.88 -2.99 -7.60
CA LYS A 362 9.10 -3.76 -8.84
C LYS A 362 7.90 -4.64 -9.17
N ILE A 363 7.37 -5.37 -8.18
CA ILE A 363 6.20 -6.24 -8.38
C ILE A 363 4.96 -5.40 -8.70
N ARG A 364 4.79 -4.25 -8.05
CA ARG A 364 3.71 -3.30 -8.36
C ARG A 364 3.74 -2.87 -9.83
N LYS A 365 4.93 -2.60 -10.38
CA LYS A 365 5.09 -2.27 -11.81
C LYS A 365 4.71 -3.44 -12.73
N ILE A 366 4.99 -4.68 -12.33
CA ILE A 366 4.60 -5.89 -13.07
C ILE A 366 3.07 -6.06 -13.04
N PHE A 367 2.45 -5.91 -11.86
CA PHE A 367 0.99 -6.05 -11.68
C PHE A 367 0.20 -4.92 -12.37
N GLY A 368 0.81 -3.74 -12.50
CA GLY A 368 0.18 -2.55 -13.05
C GLY A 368 -0.76 -1.87 -12.06
N SER A 369 -1.81 -1.23 -12.56
CA SER A 369 -2.79 -0.54 -11.73
C SER A 369 -3.76 -1.52 -11.06
N PRO A 370 -4.21 -1.25 -9.82
CA PRO A 370 -5.24 -2.05 -9.17
C PRO A 370 -6.52 -2.15 -10.01
N ARG A 371 -7.07 -3.35 -10.14
CA ARG A 371 -8.29 -3.67 -10.91
C ARG A 371 -9.54 -3.68 -10.01
N ASN A 372 -9.66 -2.68 -9.15
CA ASN A 372 -10.73 -2.56 -8.15
C ASN A 372 -11.42 -1.19 -8.21
N TYR A 373 -12.41 -0.93 -7.35
CA TYR A 373 -13.14 0.34 -7.26
C TYR A 373 -12.29 1.55 -6.84
N GLY A 374 -10.99 1.35 -6.61
CA GLY A 374 -10.13 2.33 -5.97
C GLY A 374 -10.43 2.51 -4.48
N PRO A 375 -9.73 3.44 -3.82
CA PRO A 375 -10.01 3.81 -2.44
C PRO A 375 -11.41 4.40 -2.30
N THR A 376 -12.10 4.08 -1.19
CA THR A 376 -13.37 4.73 -0.88
C THR A 376 -13.18 6.25 -0.64
N PRO A 377 -14.23 7.08 -0.72
CA PRO A 377 -14.11 8.50 -0.40
C PRO A 377 -13.54 8.76 1.00
N GLU A 378 -13.94 7.94 1.98
CA GLU A 378 -13.42 8.01 3.35
C GLU A 378 -11.93 7.62 3.42
N GLU A 379 -11.53 6.53 2.75
CA GLU A 379 -10.12 6.13 2.66
C GLU A 379 -9.27 7.19 1.95
N LEU A 380 -9.83 7.87 0.94
CA LEU A 380 -9.15 8.94 0.22
C LEU A 380 -8.94 10.17 1.11
N GLU A 381 -9.92 10.54 1.93
CA GLU A 381 -9.80 11.59 2.92
C GLU A 381 -8.78 11.23 4.01
N GLU A 382 -8.81 9.99 4.50
CA GLU A 382 -7.83 9.50 5.47
C GLU A 382 -6.40 9.50 4.89
N MET A 383 -6.21 9.02 3.67
CA MET A 383 -4.91 9.08 2.99
C MET A 383 -4.40 10.50 2.82
N LYS A 384 -5.28 11.45 2.45
CA LYS A 384 -4.92 12.87 2.37
C LYS A 384 -4.48 13.41 3.73
N ARG A 385 -5.20 13.07 4.81
CA ARG A 385 -4.82 13.47 6.17
C ARG A 385 -3.47 12.90 6.60
N ILE A 386 -3.22 11.62 6.30
CA ILE A 386 -1.93 10.98 6.60
C ILE A 386 -0.80 11.61 5.78
N GLU A 387 -1.04 11.92 4.50
CA GLU A 387 -0.07 12.57 3.63
C GLU A 387 0.26 14.00 4.09
N GLU A 388 -0.76 14.76 4.50
CA GLU A 388 -0.60 16.09 5.10
C GLU A 388 0.20 16.01 6.40
N GLU A 389 -0.11 15.08 7.31
CA GLU A 389 0.62 14.88 8.56
C GLU A 389 2.09 14.48 8.31
N GLN A 390 2.34 13.58 7.35
CA GLN A 390 3.70 13.19 6.96
C GLN A 390 4.48 14.36 6.36
N ARG A 391 3.83 15.19 5.54
CA ARG A 391 4.43 16.38 4.96
C ARG A 391 4.78 17.40 6.04
N GLU A 392 3.87 17.67 6.96
CA GLU A 392 4.13 18.55 8.11
C GLU A 392 5.31 18.04 8.95
N LYS A 393 5.35 16.73 9.22
CA LYS A 393 6.46 16.12 9.96
C LYS A 393 7.81 16.28 9.24
N ARG A 394 7.88 15.99 7.94
CA ARG A 394 9.10 16.20 7.15
C ARG A 394 9.54 17.67 7.14
N GLU A 395 8.60 18.60 6.98
CA GLU A 395 8.89 20.03 7.03
C GLU A 395 9.41 20.49 8.41
N THR A 396 8.91 19.90 9.51
CA THR A 396 9.45 20.16 10.85
C THR A 396 10.86 19.60 11.03
N GLU A 397 11.11 18.36 10.62
CA GLU A 397 12.43 17.71 10.70
C GLU A 397 13.48 18.47 9.87
N GLU A 398 13.13 18.91 8.65
CA GLU A 398 14.01 19.72 7.81
C GLU A 398 14.31 21.10 8.43
N LYS A 399 13.31 21.76 9.05
CA LYS A 399 13.51 23.03 9.75
C LYS A 399 14.42 22.87 10.97
N GLU A 400 14.23 21.81 11.75
CA GLU A 400 15.07 21.51 12.90
C GLU A 400 16.51 21.19 12.49
N GLU A 401 16.70 20.39 11.43
CA GLU A 401 18.03 20.07 10.91
C GLU A 401 18.72 21.33 10.37
N LYS A 402 18.01 22.17 9.62
CA LYS A 402 18.54 23.44 9.12
C LYS A 402 18.91 24.39 10.25
N ALA A 403 18.06 24.52 11.27
CA ALA A 403 18.35 25.34 12.45
C ALA A 403 19.59 24.83 13.21
N ARG A 404 19.77 23.50 13.30
CA ARG A 404 20.96 22.89 13.89
C ARG A 404 22.22 23.23 13.10
N ARG A 405 22.20 23.08 11.77
CA ARG A 405 23.33 23.43 10.89
C ARG A 405 23.66 24.93 10.96
N GLU A 406 22.66 25.79 10.93
CA GLU A 406 22.84 27.25 11.05
C GLU A 406 23.43 27.65 12.42
N ALA A 407 23.01 26.99 13.51
CA ALA A 407 23.56 27.23 14.84
C ALA A 407 25.02 26.78 14.95
N GLU A 408 25.38 25.63 14.37
CA GLU A 408 26.76 25.12 14.29
C GLU A 408 27.65 26.09 13.48
N GLU A 409 27.20 26.52 12.30
CA GLU A 409 27.94 27.52 11.49
C GLU A 409 28.11 28.85 12.24
N LEU A 410 27.07 29.32 12.93
CA LEU A 410 27.12 30.57 13.67
C LEU A 410 28.12 30.48 14.83
N GLN A 411 28.16 29.36 15.55
CA GLN A 411 29.16 29.10 16.58
C GLN A 411 30.57 29.10 16.01
N GLU A 412 30.78 28.44 14.88
CA GLU A 412 32.10 28.37 14.24
C GLU A 412 32.57 29.76 13.76
N ARG A 413 31.67 30.55 13.15
CA ARG A 413 31.95 31.93 12.74
C ARG A 413 32.30 32.82 13.94
N ARG A 414 31.55 32.71 15.04
CA ARG A 414 31.87 33.43 16.29
C ARG A 414 33.26 33.08 16.80
N ARG A 415 33.60 31.78 16.86
CA ARG A 415 34.92 31.33 17.30
C ARG A 415 36.04 31.89 16.43
N ARG A 416 35.90 31.80 15.09
CA ARG A 416 36.89 32.37 14.16
C ARG A 416 37.03 33.89 14.32
N GLN A 417 35.94 34.60 14.58
CA GLN A 417 35.95 36.05 14.77
C GLN A 417 36.62 36.46 16.09
N GLU A 418 36.40 35.69 17.17
CA GLU A 418 37.08 35.89 18.46
C GLU A 418 38.59 35.61 18.35
N GLU A 419 38.98 34.53 17.69
CA GLU A 419 40.39 34.21 17.40
C GLU A 419 41.05 35.31 16.55
N TRP A 420 40.38 35.77 15.49
CA TRP A 420 40.86 36.87 14.64
C TRP A 420 41.02 38.18 15.42
N SER A 421 40.02 38.53 16.24
CA SER A 421 40.04 39.74 17.08
C SER A 421 41.22 39.74 18.04
N THR A 422 41.48 38.59 18.68
CA THR A 422 42.61 38.42 19.59
C THR A 422 43.94 38.63 18.87
N ARG A 423 44.14 37.94 17.73
CA ARG A 423 45.36 38.10 16.91
C ARG A 423 45.55 39.53 16.41
N LEU A 424 44.47 40.18 15.97
CA LEU A 424 44.53 41.57 15.48
C LEU A 424 44.97 42.54 16.59
N ASN A 425 44.48 42.34 17.82
CA ASN A 425 44.88 43.14 18.97
C ASN A 425 46.34 42.90 19.36
N GLU A 426 46.83 41.66 19.26
CA GLU A 426 48.25 41.35 19.46
C GLU A 426 49.13 42.07 18.44
N VAL A 427 48.81 41.98 17.14
CA VAL A 427 49.55 42.67 16.08
C VAL A 427 49.54 44.19 16.28
N LYS A 428 48.39 44.78 16.61
CA LYS A 428 48.31 46.23 16.90
C LYS A 428 49.19 46.64 18.08
N ARG A 429 49.27 45.81 19.12
CA ARG A 429 50.12 46.07 20.27
C ARG A 429 51.60 45.99 19.87
N GLU A 430 51.99 44.97 19.11
CA GLU A 430 53.36 44.83 18.60
C GLU A 430 53.75 46.00 17.67
N GLU A 431 52.86 46.43 16.77
CA GLU A 431 53.09 47.60 15.92
C GLU A 431 53.27 48.88 16.75
N TYR A 432 52.43 49.07 17.78
CA TYR A 432 52.53 50.23 18.66
C TYR A 432 53.86 50.23 19.43
N GLU A 433 54.26 49.11 20.00
CA GLU A 433 55.54 48.95 20.72
C GLU A 433 56.73 49.20 19.78
N LEU A 434 56.68 48.71 18.54
CA LEU A 434 57.72 48.94 17.54
C LEU A 434 57.82 50.41 17.14
N LEU A 435 56.68 51.06 16.87
CA LEU A 435 56.63 52.49 16.54
C LEU A 435 57.11 53.34 17.71
N GLU A 436 56.73 53.00 18.94
CA GLU A 436 57.21 53.68 20.14
C GLU A 436 58.73 53.53 20.25
N ALA A 437 59.28 52.33 20.08
CA ALA A 437 60.72 52.08 20.09
C ALA A 437 61.47 52.86 18.99
N GLN A 438 60.93 52.92 17.76
CA GLN A 438 61.49 53.73 16.68
C GLN A 438 61.40 55.23 16.95
N SER A 439 60.41 55.68 17.72
CA SER A 439 60.25 57.08 18.11
C SER A 439 61.24 57.52 19.21
N ILE A 440 61.80 56.58 19.99
CA ILE A 440 62.70 56.88 21.13
C ILE A 440 63.94 57.68 20.70
N PRO A 441 64.71 57.29 19.66
CA PRO A 441 65.88 58.06 19.23
C PRO A 441 65.53 59.49 18.80
N LEU A 442 64.43 59.67 18.06
CA LEU A 442 63.97 60.99 17.63
C LEU A 442 63.49 61.83 18.82
N ARG A 443 62.69 61.26 19.74
CA ARG A 443 62.28 61.92 20.98
C ARG A 443 63.49 62.33 21.83
N ASN A 444 64.48 61.45 21.99
CA ASN A 444 65.70 61.74 22.73
C ASN A 444 66.52 62.86 22.07
N TYR A 445 66.62 62.85 20.74
CA TYR A 445 67.28 63.92 19.99
C TYR A 445 66.55 65.26 20.17
N LEU A 446 65.23 65.29 19.97
CA LEU A 446 64.41 66.48 20.15
C LEU A 446 64.52 66.99 21.60
N MET A 447 64.38 66.12 22.59
CA MET A 447 64.50 66.48 24.02
C MET A 447 65.88 67.02 24.40
N LYS A 448 66.96 66.54 23.78
CA LYS A 448 68.33 66.95 24.12
C LYS A 448 68.78 68.20 23.36
N HIS A 449 68.42 68.32 22.09
CA HIS A 449 68.98 69.35 21.19
C HIS A 449 68.01 70.46 20.82
N VAL A 450 66.71 70.19 20.78
CA VAL A 450 65.69 71.16 20.31
C VAL A 450 64.89 71.74 21.47
N MET A 451 64.45 70.88 22.40
CA MET A 451 63.58 71.27 23.51
C MET A 451 64.19 72.29 24.45
N PRO A 452 65.50 72.26 24.82
CA PRO A 452 66.06 73.29 25.71
C PRO A 452 65.99 74.69 25.09
N THR A 453 66.38 74.82 23.82
CA THR A 453 66.35 76.09 23.07
C THR A 453 64.92 76.55 22.82
N LEU A 454 64.02 75.63 22.42
CA LEU A 454 62.60 75.93 22.21
C LEU A 454 61.91 76.35 23.51
N THR A 455 62.21 75.68 24.62
CA THR A 455 61.64 76.01 25.93
C THR A 455 62.14 77.38 26.39
N GLN A 456 63.43 77.70 26.21
CA GLN A 456 63.97 79.03 26.49
C GLN A 456 63.35 80.11 25.59
N ALA A 457 63.20 79.84 24.29
CA ALA A 457 62.55 80.73 23.34
C ALA A 457 61.09 81.01 23.74
N LEU A 458 60.34 79.97 24.13
CA LEU A 458 58.95 80.09 24.60
C LEU A 458 58.86 80.89 25.90
N ILE A 459 59.79 80.66 26.84
CA ILE A 459 59.87 81.42 28.09
C ILE A 459 60.21 82.89 27.80
N ASP A 460 61.13 83.15 26.88
CA ASP A 460 61.56 84.51 26.55
C ASP A 460 60.48 85.28 25.78
N CYS A 461 59.84 84.64 24.80
CA CYS A 461 58.68 85.17 24.10
C CYS A 461 57.53 85.50 25.07
N CYS A 462 57.28 84.65 26.08
CA CYS A 462 56.30 84.94 27.13
C CYS A 462 56.65 86.17 27.98
N LYS A 463 57.94 86.48 28.13
CA LYS A 463 58.44 87.63 28.92
C LYS A 463 58.42 88.93 28.12
N THR A 464 58.91 88.90 26.88
CA THR A 464 59.01 90.08 26.02
C THR A 464 57.68 90.48 25.41
N ARG A 465 56.74 89.53 25.25
CA ARG A 465 55.41 89.73 24.66
C ARG A 465 55.47 90.58 23.38
N PRO A 466 56.18 90.09 22.35
CA PRO A 466 56.26 90.75 21.05
C PRO A 466 54.88 90.77 20.38
N ASP A 467 54.67 91.73 19.48
CA ASP A 467 53.41 91.87 18.74
C ASP A 467 53.13 90.67 17.81
N ASP A 468 54.17 89.99 17.32
CA ASP A 468 54.08 88.68 16.64
C ASP A 468 54.92 87.61 17.37
N PRO A 469 54.28 86.75 18.20
CA PRO A 469 54.95 85.69 18.94
C PRO A 469 55.52 84.59 18.06
N ILE A 470 54.93 84.33 16.89
CA ILE A 470 55.36 83.23 16.01
C ILE A 470 56.64 83.63 15.29
N ASP A 471 56.66 84.85 14.74
CA ASP A 471 57.83 85.36 14.02
C ASP A 471 59.00 85.59 14.98
N TYR A 472 58.73 86.10 16.19
CA TYR A 472 59.75 86.23 17.24
C TYR A 472 60.34 84.88 17.67
N LEU A 473 59.50 83.85 17.84
CA LEU A 473 59.99 82.52 18.21
C LEU A 473 60.84 81.92 17.08
N ALA A 474 60.43 82.09 15.83
CA ALA A 474 61.19 81.65 14.66
C ALA A 474 62.55 82.35 14.60
N GLU A 475 62.58 83.68 14.75
CA GLU A 475 63.82 84.47 14.74
C GLU A 475 64.74 84.09 15.90
N TYR A 476 64.20 83.90 17.11
CA TYR A 476 64.95 83.44 18.28
C TYR A 476 65.59 82.07 18.04
N LEU A 477 64.84 81.13 17.45
CA LEU A 477 65.33 79.80 17.10
C LEU A 477 66.38 79.83 15.98
N PHE A 478 66.23 80.71 14.99
CA PHE A 478 67.25 80.91 13.94
C PHE A 478 68.55 81.47 14.51
N GLN A 479 68.47 82.43 15.44
CA GLN A 479 69.64 83.03 16.08
C GLN A 479 70.39 82.05 17.00
N HIS A 480 69.69 81.08 17.58
CA HIS A 480 70.25 80.09 18.51
C HIS A 480 70.37 78.69 17.90
N ASN A 481 70.45 78.60 16.57
CA ASN A 481 70.59 77.34 15.85
C ASN A 481 72.04 76.79 15.96
N PRO A 482 72.28 75.63 16.59
CA PRO A 482 73.62 75.10 16.82
C PRO A 482 74.35 74.56 15.57
N GLN A 483 73.80 74.71 14.35
CA GLN A 483 74.45 74.28 13.09
C GLN A 483 74.88 75.46 12.19
N ILE A 484 74.73 76.71 12.63
CA ILE A 484 75.13 77.90 11.85
C ILE A 484 76.52 78.45 12.25
N ASP A 485 77.22 77.81 13.19
CA ASP A 485 78.66 78.03 13.47
C ASP A 485 79.44 76.71 13.47
#